data_AF-A0AA86NT44-F1
#
_entry.id   AF-A0AA86NT44-F1
#
_cell.length_a   1.000
_cell.length_b   1.000
_cell.length_c   1.000
_cell.angle_alpha   90.00
_cell.angle_beta   90.00
_cell.angle_gamma   90.00
#
_symmetry.space_group_name_H-M   'P 1'
#
loop_
_entity.id
_entity.type
_entity.pdbx_description
1 polymer ?
#
loop_
_entity_poly.entity_id
_entity_poly.type
_entity_poly.pdbx_seq_one_letter_code
_entity_poly.pdbx_strand_id
1 'polypeptide(L)'
;MNQFRMKNYPQEIQNRIVSDLTQQAIRQFPFQLNPKDSMLQEKIYNMIMSKQFQVNWQQMADPLKLTRWQVYHWYHESYARNCFSQRITNEDKVIIRQEVMKALITDSPMDRQFQQTLKMRLSKNYNRSEFSMVYNNLLRSKEIKRIQELKGYASDSRISSSGVAEDVVKFGLLHLWETSIQVK
;
A
#
# COMPACT_ATOMS: atom_id res chain seq x y z
N MET A 1 17.74 -21.04 0.10
CA MET A 1 16.56 -20.73 0.94
C MET A 1 15.35 -20.54 0.04
N ASN A 2 14.48 -21.56 -0.05
CA ASN A 2 13.33 -21.56 -0.94
C ASN A 2 12.30 -20.52 -0.50
N GLN A 3 12.07 -19.52 -1.35
CA GLN A 3 10.92 -18.63 -1.27
C GLN A 3 9.66 -19.46 -1.59
N PHE A 4 9.16 -20.21 -0.60
CA PHE A 4 7.81 -20.73 -0.66
C PHE A 4 6.88 -19.55 -0.94
N ARG A 5 6.17 -19.61 -2.07
CA ARG A 5 5.10 -18.67 -2.40
C ARG A 5 4.00 -18.85 -1.35
N MET A 6 4.15 -18.18 -0.20
CA MET A 6 3.20 -18.13 0.93
C MET A 6 1.82 -17.58 0.55
N LYS A 7 1.56 -17.32 -0.74
CA LYS A 7 0.36 -16.63 -1.19
C LYS A 7 -0.89 -17.52 -1.16
N ASN A 8 -0.77 -18.84 -1.25
CA ASN A 8 -1.94 -19.72 -1.35
C ASN A 8 -1.75 -20.99 -0.54
N TYR A 9 -2.01 -20.94 0.78
CA TYR A 9 -2.26 -22.20 1.51
C TYR A 9 -3.48 -22.92 0.91
N PRO A 10 -3.57 -24.25 1.01
CA PRO A 10 -4.81 -24.96 0.73
C PRO A 10 -6.01 -24.30 1.41
N GLN A 11 -7.17 -24.27 0.74
CA GLN A 11 -8.36 -23.56 1.24
C GLN A 11 -8.76 -24.03 2.65
N GLU A 12 -8.58 -25.30 2.96
CA GLU A 12 -8.82 -25.87 4.29
C GLU A 12 -7.96 -25.22 5.38
N ILE A 13 -6.67 -25.00 5.09
CA ILE A 13 -5.73 -24.33 6.00
C ILE A 13 -6.14 -22.86 6.15
N GLN A 14 -6.50 -22.19 5.06
CA GLN A 14 -6.97 -20.79 5.12
C GLN A 14 -8.23 -20.67 5.99
N ASN A 15 -9.22 -21.53 5.75
CA ASN A 15 -10.47 -21.57 6.51
C ASN A 15 -10.20 -21.85 7.99
N ARG A 16 -9.24 -22.74 8.29
CA ARG A 16 -8.87 -23.06 9.66
C ARG A 16 -8.25 -21.86 10.37
N ILE A 17 -7.31 -21.15 9.74
CA ILE A 17 -6.69 -19.96 10.32
C ILE A 17 -7.76 -18.89 10.60
N VAL A 18 -8.66 -18.61 9.65
CA VAL A 18 -9.72 -17.61 9.82
C VAL A 18 -10.72 -18.03 10.91
N SER A 19 -11.07 -19.31 10.98
CA SER A 19 -11.96 -19.84 12.02
C SER A 19 -11.33 -19.70 13.41
N ASP A 20 -10.07 -20.11 13.58
CA ASP A 20 -9.36 -20.04 14.85
C ASP A 20 -9.18 -18.57 15.29
N LEU A 21 -8.87 -17.67 14.35
CA LEU A 21 -8.81 -16.22 14.60
C LEU A 21 -10.15 -15.68 15.11
N THR A 22 -11.24 -16.08 14.45
CA THR A 22 -12.61 -15.67 14.81
C THR A 22 -12.97 -16.16 16.21
N GLN A 23 -12.64 -17.40 16.54
CA GLN A 23 -12.86 -17.95 17.87
C GLN A 23 -12.03 -17.23 18.93
N GLN A 24 -10.76 -16.93 18.66
CA GLN A 24 -9.93 -16.15 19.58
C GLN A 24 -10.55 -14.76 19.84
N ALA A 25 -11.00 -14.08 18.79
CA ALA A 25 -11.61 -12.75 18.90
C ALA A 25 -12.90 -12.80 19.72
N ILE A 26 -13.82 -13.73 19.42
CA ILE A 26 -15.08 -13.88 20.17
C ILE A 26 -14.83 -14.22 21.63
N ARG A 27 -13.84 -15.07 21.93
CA ARG A 27 -13.48 -15.38 23.33
C ARG A 27 -12.99 -14.16 24.09
N GLN A 28 -12.23 -13.28 23.43
CA GLN A 28 -11.71 -12.06 24.06
C GLN A 28 -12.74 -10.94 24.13
N PHE A 29 -13.68 -10.88 23.18
CA PHE A 29 -14.67 -9.80 23.05
C PHE A 29 -16.11 -10.33 22.84
N PRO A 30 -16.63 -11.19 23.73
CA PRO A 30 -17.89 -11.93 23.51
C PRO A 30 -19.12 -11.04 23.42
N PHE A 31 -19.08 -9.85 24.03
CA PHE A 31 -20.18 -8.88 24.01
C PHE A 31 -20.08 -7.85 22.87
N GLN A 32 -18.94 -7.79 22.18
CA GLN A 32 -18.72 -6.84 21.07
C GLN A 32 -18.84 -7.53 19.70
N LEU A 33 -18.63 -8.85 19.65
CA LEU A 33 -18.61 -9.62 18.42
C LEU A 33 -19.75 -10.63 18.38
N ASN A 34 -20.63 -10.47 17.38
CA ASN A 34 -21.72 -11.41 17.11
C ASN A 34 -21.29 -12.37 15.98
N PRO A 35 -21.31 -13.70 16.20
CA PRO A 35 -20.95 -14.68 15.17
C PRO A 35 -21.79 -14.61 13.88
N LYS A 36 -23.01 -14.06 13.95
CA LYS A 36 -23.93 -13.92 12.82
C LYS A 36 -23.81 -12.58 12.09
N ASP A 37 -22.91 -11.71 12.54
CA ASP A 37 -22.70 -10.40 11.92
C ASP A 37 -21.99 -10.55 10.57
N SER A 38 -22.59 -10.00 9.51
CA SER A 38 -22.00 -10.01 8.16
C SER A 38 -20.69 -9.23 8.08
N MET A 39 -20.48 -8.27 8.98
CA MET A 39 -19.25 -7.46 9.08
C MET A 39 -18.25 -8.01 10.12
N LEU A 40 -18.48 -9.20 10.68
CA LEU A 40 -17.64 -9.75 11.76
C LEU A 40 -16.14 -9.74 11.43
N GLN A 41 -15.77 -10.18 10.22
CA GLN A 41 -14.36 -10.26 9.82
C GLN A 41 -13.71 -8.88 9.68
N GLU A 42 -14.45 -7.89 9.19
CA GLU A 42 -13.97 -6.51 9.10
C GLU A 42 -13.78 -5.90 10.50
N LYS A 43 -14.72 -6.15 11.43
CA LYS A 43 -14.57 -5.74 12.83
C LYS A 43 -13.32 -6.34 13.47
N ILE A 44 -13.10 -7.65 13.30
CA ILE A 44 -11.90 -8.33 13.80
C ILE A 44 -10.64 -7.72 13.19
N TYR A 45 -10.62 -7.50 11.87
CA TYR A 45 -9.51 -6.83 11.19
C TYR A 45 -9.20 -5.46 11.80
N ASN A 46 -10.23 -4.62 11.99
CA ASN A 46 -10.07 -3.29 12.57
C ASN A 46 -9.53 -3.34 14.00
N MET A 47 -9.97 -4.30 14.83
CA MET A 47 -9.46 -4.50 16.19
C MET A 47 -7.99 -4.94 16.21
N ILE A 48 -7.55 -5.73 15.23
CA ILE A 48 -6.13 -6.10 15.08
C ILE A 48 -5.31 -4.88 14.66
N MET A 49 -5.80 -4.10 13.69
CA MET A 49 -5.11 -2.89 13.21
C MET A 49 -5.00 -1.81 14.29
N SER A 50 -6.04 -1.63 15.12
CA SER A 50 -6.05 -0.69 16.25
C SER A 50 -5.29 -1.21 17.48
N LYS A 51 -4.73 -2.42 17.40
CA LYS A 51 -4.03 -3.12 18.50
C LYS A 51 -4.89 -3.41 19.73
N GLN A 52 -6.22 -3.30 19.61
CA GLN A 52 -7.16 -3.70 20.65
C GLN A 52 -7.17 -5.21 20.84
N PHE A 53 -7.01 -5.97 19.76
CA PHE A 53 -6.95 -7.42 19.78
C PHE A 53 -5.52 -7.93 19.56
N GLN A 54 -4.96 -8.59 20.58
CA GLN A 54 -3.66 -9.26 20.50
C GLN A 54 -3.86 -10.72 20.12
N VAL A 55 -3.60 -11.04 18.86
CA VAL A 55 -3.81 -12.37 18.31
C VAL A 55 -2.71 -13.33 18.76
N ASN A 56 -3.11 -14.52 19.24
CA ASN A 56 -2.16 -15.61 19.51
C ASN A 56 -1.89 -16.40 18.23
N TRP A 57 -0.97 -15.88 17.42
CA TRP A 57 -0.54 -16.48 16.16
C TRP A 57 0.11 -17.86 16.33
N GLN A 58 0.78 -18.12 17.46
CA GLN A 58 1.45 -19.40 17.70
C GLN A 58 0.41 -20.52 17.89
N GLN A 59 -0.65 -20.24 18.67
CA GLN A 59 -1.73 -21.19 18.92
C GLN A 59 -2.44 -21.65 17.65
N MET A 60 -2.54 -20.78 16.63
CA MET A 60 -3.10 -21.15 15.33
C MET A 60 -2.10 -21.92 14.46
N ALA A 61 -0.80 -21.68 14.65
CA ALA A 61 0.25 -22.26 13.83
C ALA A 61 0.58 -23.70 14.22
N ASP A 62 0.57 -24.02 15.53
CA ASP A 62 0.96 -25.34 16.06
C ASP A 62 0.15 -26.50 15.44
N PRO A 63 -1.20 -26.46 15.39
CA PRO A 63 -1.99 -27.56 14.82
C PRO A 63 -1.76 -27.75 13.32
N LEU A 64 -1.30 -26.70 12.64
CA LEU A 64 -1.07 -26.67 11.19
C LEU A 64 0.36 -27.03 10.81
N LYS A 65 1.24 -27.31 11.79
CA LYS A 65 2.69 -27.50 11.59
C LYS A 65 3.33 -26.31 10.86
N LEU A 66 2.82 -25.10 11.10
CA LEU A 66 3.36 -23.85 10.59
C LEU A 66 4.08 -23.11 11.71
N THR A 67 4.92 -22.15 11.34
CA THR A 67 5.49 -21.20 12.29
C THR A 67 4.52 -20.04 12.56
N ARG A 68 4.61 -19.44 13.75
CA ARG A 68 3.92 -18.16 14.06
C ARG A 68 4.10 -17.12 12.96
N TRP A 69 5.32 -16.99 12.44
CA TRP A 69 5.65 -16.02 11.41
C TRP A 69 4.91 -16.29 10.10
N GLN A 70 4.82 -17.55 9.68
CA GLN A 70 4.10 -17.96 8.48
C GLN A 70 2.60 -17.61 8.53
N VAL A 71 1.93 -17.87 9.65
CA VAL A 71 0.50 -17.55 9.83
C VAL A 71 0.27 -16.05 9.89
N TYR A 72 1.07 -15.34 10.70
CA TYR A 72 1.03 -13.87 10.79
C TYR A 72 1.22 -13.22 9.42
N HIS A 73 2.26 -13.65 8.68
CA HIS A 73 2.60 -13.05 7.40
C HIS A 73 1.54 -13.36 6.34
N TRP A 74 1.01 -14.58 6.29
CA TRP A 74 -0.09 -14.92 5.40
C TRP A 74 -1.34 -14.08 5.68
N TYR A 75 -1.72 -13.91 6.97
CA TYR A 75 -2.87 -13.10 7.32
C TYR A 75 -2.72 -11.66 6.82
N HIS A 76 -1.59 -11.00 7.10
CA HIS A 76 -1.40 -9.60 6.75
C HIS A 76 -1.14 -9.36 5.26
N GLU A 77 -0.32 -10.18 4.61
CA GLU A 77 0.09 -9.94 3.22
C GLU A 77 -0.82 -10.62 2.18
N SER A 78 -1.64 -11.59 2.58
CA SER A 78 -2.55 -12.30 1.67
C SER A 78 -4.02 -12.09 2.05
N TYR A 79 -4.46 -12.59 3.20
CA TYR A 79 -5.89 -12.56 3.56
C TYR A 79 -6.43 -11.14 3.75
N ALA A 80 -5.88 -10.39 4.72
CA ALA A 80 -6.32 -9.04 5.03
C ALA A 80 -6.12 -8.06 3.87
N ARG A 81 -5.06 -8.28 3.09
CA ARG A 81 -4.82 -7.51 1.87
C ARG A 81 -5.92 -7.71 0.82
N ASN A 82 -6.35 -8.95 0.61
CA ASN A 82 -7.36 -9.25 -0.40
C ASN A 82 -8.78 -8.92 0.06
N CYS A 83 -9.07 -9.05 1.36
CA CYS A 83 -10.42 -8.92 1.90
C CYS A 83 -10.77 -7.50 2.39
N PHE A 84 -9.82 -6.76 2.97
CA PHE A 84 -10.13 -5.52 3.70
C PHE A 84 -9.30 -4.31 3.29
N SER A 85 -8.23 -4.51 2.51
CA SER A 85 -7.45 -3.37 2.03
C SER A 85 -8.14 -2.72 0.86
N GLN A 86 -8.34 -1.41 0.95
CA GLN A 86 -8.76 -0.63 -0.21
C GLN A 86 -7.66 -0.74 -1.28
N ARG A 87 -8.04 -1.11 -2.50
CA ARG A 87 -7.11 -1.12 -3.62
C ARG A 87 -6.87 0.30 -4.07
N ILE A 88 -5.63 0.57 -4.50
CA ILE A 88 -5.29 1.86 -5.11
C ILE A 88 -5.92 1.90 -6.48
N THR A 89 -6.85 2.84 -6.69
CA THR A 89 -7.58 2.97 -7.95
C THR A 89 -6.72 3.62 -9.03
N ASN A 90 -7.25 3.73 -10.26
CA ASN A 90 -6.51 4.44 -11.31
C ASN A 90 -6.53 5.96 -11.06
N GLU A 91 -7.62 6.48 -10.50
CA GLU A 91 -7.75 7.87 -10.07
C GLU A 91 -6.71 8.20 -8.99
N ASP A 92 -6.54 7.31 -8.00
CA ASP A 92 -5.50 7.47 -6.98
C ASP A 92 -4.10 7.51 -7.60
N LYS A 93 -3.81 6.67 -8.59
CA LYS A 93 -2.52 6.68 -9.31
C LYS A 93 -2.29 7.99 -10.05
N VAL A 94 -3.33 8.59 -10.62
CA VAL A 94 -3.25 9.91 -11.24
C VAL A 94 -2.88 10.96 -10.19
N ILE A 95 -3.56 10.98 -9.05
CA ILE A 95 -3.26 11.95 -7.97
C ILE A 95 -1.84 11.75 -7.42
N ILE A 96 -1.42 10.50 -7.19
CA ILE A 96 -0.04 10.19 -6.76
C ILE A 96 0.97 10.73 -7.78
N ARG A 97 0.70 10.55 -9.08
CA ARG A 97 1.56 11.09 -10.15
C ARG A 97 1.68 12.61 -10.05
N GLN A 98 0.54 13.29 -9.98
CA GLN A 98 0.48 14.75 -9.95
C GLN A 98 1.23 15.33 -8.75
N GLU A 99 1.06 14.75 -7.56
CA GLU A 99 1.75 15.20 -6.35
C GLU A 99 3.26 14.93 -6.41
N VAL A 100 3.69 13.80 -7.00
CA VAL A 100 5.12 13.51 -7.23
C VAL A 100 5.72 14.49 -8.23
N MET A 101 5.05 14.75 -9.35
CA MET A 101 5.51 15.72 -10.35
C MET A 101 5.60 17.12 -9.75
N LYS A 102 4.59 17.52 -8.98
CA LYS A 102 4.59 18.80 -8.27
C LYS A 102 5.78 18.91 -7.32
N ALA A 103 6.01 17.90 -6.49
CA ALA A 103 7.15 17.87 -5.57
C ALA A 103 8.49 17.95 -6.31
N LEU A 104 8.62 17.26 -7.44
CA LEU A 104 9.80 17.36 -8.31
C LEU A 104 9.96 18.77 -8.87
N ILE A 105 8.90 19.39 -9.39
CA ILE A 105 8.94 20.75 -9.95
C ILE A 105 9.28 21.78 -8.88
N THR A 106 8.80 21.62 -7.65
CA THR A 106 9.03 22.55 -6.53
C THR A 106 10.25 22.20 -5.67
N ASP A 107 11.07 21.21 -6.07
CA ASP A 107 12.21 20.69 -5.29
C ASP A 107 11.85 20.38 -3.83
N SER A 108 10.64 19.89 -3.61
CA SER A 108 10.16 19.48 -2.30
C SER A 108 10.71 18.09 -1.94
N PRO A 109 11.12 17.88 -0.67
CA PRO A 109 11.69 16.61 -0.26
C PRO A 109 10.65 15.48 -0.37
N MET A 110 10.95 14.48 -1.19
CA MET A 110 10.14 13.27 -1.35
C MET A 110 10.61 12.16 -0.40
N ASP A 111 10.66 12.48 0.88
CA ASP A 111 11.10 11.56 1.92
C ASP A 111 9.97 10.63 2.42
N ARG A 112 10.25 9.88 3.48
CA ARG A 112 9.26 8.99 4.09
C ARG A 112 8.04 9.75 4.62
N GLN A 113 8.20 10.99 5.09
CA GLN A 113 7.12 11.81 5.60
C GLN A 113 6.21 12.30 4.48
N PHE A 114 6.78 12.65 3.32
CA PHE A 114 6.02 12.94 2.11
C PHE A 114 5.15 11.75 1.70
N GLN A 115 5.75 10.55 1.61
CA GLN A 115 5.04 9.33 1.24
C GLN A 115 3.89 9.01 2.21
N GLN A 116 4.10 9.19 3.51
CA GLN A 116 3.07 8.97 4.53
C GLN A 116 1.95 10.00 4.45
N THR A 117 2.29 11.28 4.26
CA THR A 117 1.31 12.37 4.09
C THR A 117 0.44 12.15 2.85
N LEU A 118 1.06 11.79 1.72
CA LEU A 118 0.35 11.51 0.47
C LEU A 118 -0.62 10.33 0.63
N LYS A 119 -0.19 9.25 1.29
CA LYS A 119 -1.08 8.13 1.63
C LYS A 119 -2.27 8.61 2.44
N MET A 120 -2.04 9.37 3.52
CA MET A 120 -3.12 9.83 4.42
C MET A 120 -4.13 10.75 3.72
N ARG A 121 -3.70 11.56 2.73
CA ARG A 121 -4.60 12.41 1.93
C ARG A 121 -5.53 11.59 1.03
N LEU A 122 -5.04 10.48 0.49
CA LEU A 122 -5.82 9.63 -0.42
C LEU A 122 -6.71 8.65 0.36
N SER A 123 -6.10 7.84 1.22
CA SER A 123 -6.83 6.92 2.11
C SER A 123 -5.95 6.45 3.26
N LYS A 124 -6.51 6.44 4.47
CA LYS A 124 -5.85 5.84 5.65
C LYS A 124 -5.80 4.31 5.56
N ASN A 125 -6.65 3.71 4.74
CA ASN A 125 -6.90 2.26 4.70
C ASN A 125 -6.08 1.51 3.64
N TYR A 126 -5.26 2.19 2.83
CA TYR A 126 -4.36 1.47 1.94
C TYR A 126 -3.35 0.62 2.71
N ASN A 127 -3.15 -0.61 2.25
CA ASN A 127 -2.04 -1.42 2.71
C ASN A 127 -0.71 -0.69 2.45
N ARG A 128 0.17 -0.64 3.46
CA ARG A 128 1.46 0.06 3.35
C ARG A 128 2.33 -0.50 2.22
N SER A 129 2.39 -1.81 2.05
CA SER A 129 3.21 -2.46 1.02
C SER A 129 2.64 -2.19 -0.38
N GLU A 130 1.31 -2.14 -0.52
CA GLU A 130 0.64 -1.76 -1.76
C GLU A 130 0.95 -0.32 -2.18
N PHE A 131 0.74 0.62 -1.26
CA PHE A 131 1.04 2.03 -1.51
C PHE A 131 2.51 2.25 -1.86
N SER A 132 3.41 1.63 -1.09
CA SER A 132 4.85 1.73 -1.34
C SER A 132 5.21 1.16 -2.71
N MET A 133 4.60 0.05 -3.12
CA MET A 133 4.83 -0.56 -4.42
C MET A 133 4.36 0.32 -5.57
N VAL A 134 3.13 0.87 -5.50
CA VAL A 134 2.61 1.78 -6.52
C VAL A 134 3.46 3.04 -6.62
N TYR A 135 3.77 3.66 -5.48
CA TYR A 135 4.60 4.84 -5.40
C TYR A 135 5.99 4.61 -6.01
N ASN A 136 6.68 3.52 -5.62
CA ASN A 136 8.01 3.20 -6.13
C ASN A 136 8.01 2.83 -7.62
N ASN A 137 6.95 2.16 -8.11
CA ASN A 137 6.80 1.87 -9.53
C ASN A 137 6.61 3.16 -10.33
N LEU A 138 5.87 4.14 -9.79
CA LEU A 138 5.67 5.43 -10.41
C LEU A 138 6.97 6.24 -10.48
N LEU A 139 7.76 6.27 -9.41
CA LEU A 139 9.08 6.92 -9.41
C LEU A 139 10.04 6.34 -10.46
N ARG A 140 9.87 5.06 -10.82
CA ARG A 140 10.69 4.39 -11.85
C ARG A 140 10.14 4.56 -13.27
N SER A 141 9.00 5.24 -13.44
CA SER A 141 8.42 5.47 -14.76
C SER A 141 9.32 6.37 -15.61
N LYS A 142 9.29 6.17 -16.94
CA LYS A 142 10.12 6.93 -17.90
C LYS A 142 9.90 8.44 -17.80
N GLU A 143 8.66 8.84 -17.54
CA GLU A 143 8.25 10.24 -17.42
C GLU A 143 8.92 10.92 -16.21
N ILE A 144 8.80 10.31 -15.03
CA ILE A 144 9.42 10.82 -13.81
C ILE A 144 10.94 10.84 -13.91
N LYS A 145 11.54 9.79 -14.50
CA LYS A 145 12.99 9.75 -14.75
C LYS A 145 13.46 10.90 -15.64
N ARG A 146 12.74 11.22 -16.72
CA ARG A 146 13.06 12.37 -17.57
C ARG A 146 13.03 13.69 -16.82
N ILE A 147 12.05 13.90 -15.95
CA ILE A 147 11.95 15.14 -15.14
C ILE A 147 13.15 15.22 -14.18
N GLN A 148 13.52 14.11 -13.55
CA GLN A 148 14.71 14.03 -12.70
C GLN A 148 16.00 14.32 -13.50
N GLU A 149 16.16 13.73 -14.68
CA GLU A 149 17.29 13.97 -15.59
C GLU A 149 17.37 15.44 -16.01
N LEU A 150 16.25 16.02 -16.45
CA LEU A 150 16.18 17.43 -16.86
C LEU A 150 16.59 18.35 -15.71
N LYS A 151 16.08 18.13 -14.49
CA LYS A 151 16.45 18.90 -13.31
C LYS A 151 17.89 18.69 -12.80
N GLY A 152 18.69 17.85 -13.46
CA GLY A 152 20.06 17.57 -13.03
C GLY A 152 20.15 16.62 -11.83
N TYR A 153 19.08 15.87 -11.52
CA TYR A 153 19.12 14.78 -10.52
C TYR A 153 19.76 13.49 -11.07
N ALA A 154 20.30 13.49 -12.29
CA ALA A 154 21.10 12.40 -12.81
C ALA A 154 22.58 12.78 -12.81
N SER A 155 23.36 11.90 -12.18
CA SER A 155 24.77 11.62 -12.44
C SER A 155 25.36 12.34 -13.65
N ASP A 156 26.34 13.19 -13.34
CA ASP A 156 27.34 13.75 -14.24
C ASP A 156 26.98 15.02 -15.04
N SER A 157 27.98 15.87 -15.05
CA SER A 157 28.04 17.28 -15.36
C SER A 157 27.73 17.66 -16.83
N ARG A 158 27.10 18.85 -17.01
CA ARG A 158 27.13 19.76 -18.20
C ARG A 158 25.78 20.07 -18.90
N ILE A 159 24.75 20.56 -18.21
CA ILE A 159 23.63 21.24 -18.91
C ILE A 159 23.29 22.56 -18.20
N SER A 160 23.29 23.65 -18.98
CA SER A 160 23.05 25.03 -18.53
C SER A 160 21.63 25.26 -18.00
N SER A 161 21.53 25.96 -16.87
CA SER A 161 20.38 26.05 -15.97
C SER A 161 19.18 26.89 -16.44
N SER A 162 19.24 27.61 -17.56
CA SER A 162 18.16 28.55 -17.94
C SER A 162 17.06 27.95 -18.83
N GLY A 163 17.33 26.92 -19.63
CA GLY A 163 16.32 26.29 -20.52
C GLY A 163 15.53 25.14 -19.88
N VAL A 164 16.11 24.50 -18.85
CA VAL A 164 15.53 23.34 -18.18
C VAL A 164 14.23 23.67 -17.44
N ALA A 165 14.17 24.84 -16.80
CA ALA A 165 13.01 25.24 -15.99
C ALA A 165 11.76 25.45 -16.86
N GLU A 166 11.89 26.10 -18.01
CA GLU A 166 10.77 26.28 -18.95
C GLU A 166 10.30 24.96 -19.55
N ASP A 167 11.22 24.07 -19.96
CA ASP A 167 10.84 22.78 -20.54
C ASP A 167 10.20 21.83 -19.51
N VAL A 168 10.68 21.82 -18.27
CA VAL A 168 10.08 21.03 -17.17
C VAL A 168 8.70 21.55 -16.79
N VAL A 169 8.53 22.88 -16.71
CA VAL A 169 7.23 23.50 -16.42
C VAL A 169 6.26 23.29 -17.57
N LYS A 170 6.70 23.45 -18.82
CA LYS A 170 5.88 23.26 -20.02
C LYS A 170 5.47 21.80 -20.19
N PHE A 171 6.38 20.85 -19.98
CA PHE A 171 6.09 19.41 -20.01
C PHE A 171 5.14 19.01 -18.86
N GLY A 172 5.40 19.49 -17.64
CA GLY A 172 4.52 19.26 -16.49
C GLY A 172 3.11 19.81 -16.70
N LEU A 173 2.97 21.04 -17.21
CA LEU A 173 1.67 21.66 -17.47
C LEU A 173 0.92 21.02 -18.64
N LEU A 174 1.61 20.67 -19.74
CA LEU A 174 1.03 19.94 -20.87
C LEU A 174 0.47 18.59 -20.44
N HIS A 175 1.21 17.84 -19.65
CA HIS A 175 0.78 16.51 -19.22
C HIS A 175 -0.33 16.54 -18.15
N LEU A 176 -0.30 17.53 -17.25
CA LEU A 176 -1.42 17.80 -16.33
C LEU A 176 -2.71 18.15 -17.09
N TRP A 177 -2.60 18.85 -18.22
CA TRP A 177 -3.75 19.19 -19.06
C TRP A 177 -4.28 17.99 -19.85
N GLU A 178 -3.39 17.20 -20.48
CA GLU A 178 -3.77 15.98 -21.21
C GLU A 178 -4.42 14.91 -20.31
N THR A 179 -3.90 14.73 -19.09
CA THR A 179 -4.47 13.77 -18.12
C THR A 179 -5.82 14.23 -17.54
N SER A 180 -6.09 15.54 -17.52
CA SER A 180 -7.39 16.09 -17.08
C SER A 180 -8.49 15.92 -18.14
N ILE A 181 -8.14 15.77 -19.41
CA ILE A 181 -9.07 15.59 -20.53
C ILE A 181 -9.55 14.12 -20.65
N GLN A 182 -8.74 13.15 -20.22
CA GLN A 182 -9.04 11.71 -20.31
C GLN A 182 -9.89 11.17 -19.15
N VAL A 183 -10.32 12.02 -18.20
CA VAL A 183 -11.09 11.62 -16.99
C VAL A 183 -12.56 12.13 -17.05
N LYS A 184 -13.06 12.45 -18.25
CA LYS A 184 -14.49 12.69 -18.49
C LYS A 184 -15.11 11.54 -19.25
#